data_AF-A0A0C3RNH7-F1
#
_entry.id   AF-A0A0C3RNH7-F1
#
_cell.length_a   1.000
_cell.length_b   1.000
_cell.length_c   1.000
_cell.angle_alpha   90.00
_cell.angle_beta   90.00
_cell.angle_gamma   90.00
#
_symmetry.space_group_name_H-M   'P 1'
#
loop_
_entity.id
_entity.type
_entity.pdbx_description
1 polymer ?
#
loop_
_entity_poly.entity_id
_entity_poly.type
_entity_poly.pdbx_seq_one_letter_code
_entity_poly.pdbx_strand_id
1 'polypeptide(L)'
;MNTKTFFTVLATLGLLVSCAQMNPQPMDMSQAAQEARTPPDHIALAKRYEDAAKEMREKVQEHKKQLEEYEYHSNLYAKQAQNLQAHCRGLIRYYEQAAEANLSMADSHRKIAAEAK
;
A
#
# COMPACT_ATOMS: atom_id res chain seq x y z
N MET A 1 -44.27 -25.04 -15.71
CA MET A 1 -42.82 -24.89 -15.55
C MET A 1 -42.37 -25.75 -14.38
N ASN A 2 -41.52 -26.74 -14.62
CA ASN A 2 -41.12 -27.72 -13.61
C ASN A 2 -40.31 -27.05 -12.50
N THR A 3 -40.67 -27.28 -11.24
CA THR A 3 -39.94 -26.77 -10.05
C THR A 3 -38.44 -27.08 -10.09
N LYS A 4 -38.04 -28.17 -10.75
CA LYS A 4 -36.64 -28.53 -10.98
C LYS A 4 -35.86 -27.51 -11.82
N THR A 5 -36.47 -26.87 -12.83
CA THR A 5 -35.79 -25.85 -13.64
C THR A 5 -35.63 -24.52 -12.90
N PHE A 6 -36.47 -24.26 -11.89
CA PHE A 6 -36.38 -23.06 -11.07
C PHE A 6 -35.16 -23.09 -10.14
N PHE A 7 -34.83 -24.27 -9.58
CA PHE A 7 -33.63 -24.43 -8.75
C PHE A 7 -32.33 -24.41 -9.56
N THR A 8 -32.34 -24.88 -10.82
CA THR A 8 -31.15 -24.83 -11.68
C THR A 8 -30.78 -23.40 -12.08
N VAL A 9 -31.76 -22.50 -12.25
CA VAL A 9 -31.53 -21.10 -12.61
C VAL A 9 -31.06 -20.26 -11.42
N LEU A 10 -31.49 -20.59 -10.20
CA LEU A 10 -31.11 -19.83 -8.99
C LEU A 10 -29.65 -20.08 -8.57
N ALA A 11 -29.07 -21.24 -8.91
CA ALA A 11 -27.71 -21.59 -8.55
C ALA A 11 -26.62 -20.86 -9.36
N THR A 12 -26.94 -20.30 -10.53
CA THR A 12 -25.97 -19.64 -11.40
C THR A 12 -25.87 -18.12 -11.18
N LEU A 13 -26.84 -17.49 -10.50
CA LEU A 13 -26.80 -16.05 -10.22
C LEU A 13 -25.95 -15.65 -9.00
N GLY A 14 -25.43 -16.61 -8.23
CA GLY A 14 -24.66 -16.34 -7.00
C GLY A 14 -23.16 -16.02 -7.19
N LEU A 15 -22.62 -16.10 -8.40
CA LEU A 15 -21.17 -16.04 -8.65
C LEU A 15 -20.64 -14.69 -9.16
N LEU A 16 -21.45 -13.62 -9.17
CA LEU A 16 -21.02 -12.29 -9.64
C LEU A 16 -20.60 -11.30 -8.53
N VAL A 17 -20.50 -11.74 -7.27
CA VAL A 17 -20.02 -10.89 -6.15
C VAL A 17 -18.57 -11.20 -5.82
N SER A 18 -17.67 -11.12 -6.80
CA SER A 18 -16.24 -11.09 -6.52
C SER A 18 -15.48 -10.56 -7.72
N CYS A 19 -15.26 -9.24 -7.74
CA CYS A 19 -14.17 -8.53 -8.43
C CYS A 19 -14.35 -7.01 -8.31
N ALA A 20 -14.72 -6.53 -7.13
CA ALA A 20 -14.36 -5.17 -6.74
C ALA A 20 -13.25 -5.32 -5.70
N GLN A 21 -12.04 -5.67 -6.16
CA GLN A 21 -10.86 -5.25 -5.42
C GLN A 21 -10.96 -3.72 -5.37
N MET A 22 -11.45 -3.19 -4.25
CA MET A 22 -11.28 -1.79 -3.88
C MET A 22 -9.78 -1.57 -3.68
N ASN A 23 -9.01 -1.59 -4.75
CA ASN A 23 -7.79 -0.82 -4.78
C ASN A 23 -8.29 0.62 -4.85
N PRO A 24 -8.17 1.43 -3.78
CA PRO A 24 -8.52 2.83 -3.87
C PRO A 24 -7.76 3.39 -5.08
N GLN A 25 -8.45 4.11 -5.98
CA GLN A 25 -7.72 4.78 -7.05
C GLN A 25 -6.56 5.56 -6.43
N PRO A 26 -5.37 5.54 -7.05
CA PRO A 26 -4.23 6.30 -6.55
C PRO A 26 -4.66 7.76 -6.48
N MET A 27 -4.83 8.25 -5.26
CA MET A 27 -5.22 9.62 -4.97
C MET A 27 -3.97 10.48 -5.07
N ASP A 28 -4.05 11.60 -5.78
CA ASP A 28 -2.98 12.57 -5.76
C ASP A 28 -2.95 13.24 -4.39
N MET A 29 -2.03 12.78 -3.53
CA MET A 29 -1.85 13.30 -2.18
C MET A 29 -1.50 14.79 -2.19
N SER A 30 -0.86 15.28 -3.26
CA SER A 30 -0.51 16.71 -3.41
C SER A 30 -1.77 17.54 -3.65
N GLN A 31 -2.65 17.08 -4.54
CA GLN A 31 -3.94 17.71 -4.77
C GLN A 31 -4.80 17.68 -3.51
N ALA A 32 -4.90 16.52 -2.84
CA ALA A 32 -5.66 16.38 -1.59
C ALA A 32 -5.13 17.32 -0.48
N ALA A 33 -3.81 17.52 -0.40
CA ALA A 33 -3.21 18.48 0.53
C ALA A 33 -3.56 19.94 0.18
N GLN A 34 -3.63 20.28 -1.10
CA GLN A 34 -4.01 21.62 -1.56
C GLN A 34 -5.51 21.92 -1.34
N GLU A 35 -6.36 20.90 -1.40
CA GLU A 35 -7.81 21.02 -1.28
C GLU A 35 -8.32 20.92 0.17
N ALA A 36 -7.52 20.41 1.10
CA ALA A 36 -7.91 20.33 2.51
C ALA A 36 -8.17 21.73 3.11
N ARG A 37 -9.34 21.92 3.75
CA ARG A 37 -9.76 23.20 4.34
C ARG A 37 -10.18 23.10 5.80
N THR A 38 -10.65 21.94 6.23
CA THR A 38 -11.25 21.74 7.54
C THR A 38 -10.43 20.77 8.40
N PRO A 39 -10.56 20.80 9.74
CA PRO A 39 -9.91 19.81 10.59
C PRO A 39 -10.21 18.35 10.20
N PRO A 40 -11.47 17.97 9.86
CA PRO A 40 -11.76 16.64 9.32
C PRO A 40 -10.98 16.30 8.04
N ASP A 41 -10.79 17.23 7.10
CA ASP A 41 -10.04 16.99 5.87
C ASP A 41 -8.57 16.64 6.18
N HIS A 42 -7.94 17.42 7.05
CA HIS A 42 -6.57 17.18 7.47
C HIS A 42 -6.43 15.87 8.27
N ILE A 43 -7.42 15.50 9.10
CA ILE A 43 -7.43 14.19 9.77
C ILE A 43 -7.54 13.05 8.76
N ALA A 44 -8.38 13.19 7.73
CA ALA A 44 -8.51 12.19 6.68
C ALA A 44 -7.19 12.03 5.92
N LEU A 45 -6.54 13.14 5.56
CA LEU A 45 -5.26 13.14 4.86
C LEU A 45 -4.13 12.53 5.73
N ALA A 46 -4.13 12.80 7.03
CA ALA A 46 -3.18 12.17 7.94
C ALA A 46 -3.30 10.64 7.93
N LYS A 47 -4.52 10.09 8.00
CA LYS A 47 -4.74 8.64 7.92
C LYS A 47 -4.24 8.05 6.61
N ARG A 48 -4.42 8.76 5.49
CA ARG A 48 -3.93 8.31 4.18
C ARG A 48 -2.42 8.22 4.12
N TYR A 49 -1.73 9.21 4.67
CA TYR A 49 -0.27 9.17 4.79
C TYR A 49 0.19 8.02 5.71
N GLU A 50 -0.53 7.70 6.78
CA GLU A 50 -0.22 6.53 7.61
C GLU A 50 -0.40 5.20 6.87
N ASP A 51 -1.48 5.07 6.09
CA ASP A 51 -1.72 3.90 5.25
C ASP A 51 -0.60 3.74 4.22
N ALA A 52 -0.18 4.84 3.58
CA ALA A 52 0.96 4.83 2.66
C ALA A 52 2.27 4.43 3.36
N ALA A 53 2.53 4.94 4.57
CA ALA A 53 3.70 4.54 5.36
C ALA A 53 3.68 3.04 5.70
N LYS A 54 2.50 2.48 5.98
CA LYS A 54 2.33 1.04 6.20
C LYS A 54 2.65 0.25 4.94
N GLU A 55 2.16 0.67 3.77
CA GLU A 55 2.49 0.03 2.50
C GLU A 55 4.01 0.06 2.24
N MET A 56 4.67 1.19 2.50
CA MET A 56 6.13 1.28 2.33
C MET A 56 6.86 0.30 3.27
N ARG A 57 6.40 0.15 4.52
CA ARG A 57 6.94 -0.84 5.45
C ARG A 57 6.72 -2.28 4.99
N GLU A 58 5.59 -2.58 4.35
CA GLU A 58 5.35 -3.90 3.75
C GLU A 58 6.36 -4.18 2.63
N LYS A 59 6.63 -3.19 1.76
CA LYS A 59 7.67 -3.30 0.71
C LYS A 59 9.08 -3.47 1.30
N VAL A 60 9.38 -2.82 2.43
CA VAL A 60 10.64 -3.07 3.16
C VAL A 60 10.78 -4.53 3.57
N GLN A 61 9.71 -5.14 4.09
CA GLN A 61 9.75 -6.55 4.48
C GLN A 61 9.89 -7.49 3.28
N GLU A 62 9.22 -7.18 2.17
CA GLU A 62 9.37 -7.91 0.91
C GLU A 62 10.82 -7.91 0.42
N HIS A 63 11.45 -6.74 0.37
CA HIS A 63 12.84 -6.64 -0.09
C HIS A 63 13.85 -7.18 0.91
N LYS A 64 13.54 -7.20 2.21
CA LYS A 64 14.37 -7.91 3.22
C LYS A 64 14.37 -9.41 2.97
N LYS A 65 13.22 -10.02 2.66
CA LYS A 65 13.13 -11.45 2.29
C LYS A 65 13.87 -11.76 0.99
N GLN A 66 13.75 -10.91 -0.03
CA GLN A 66 14.49 -11.07 -1.28
C GLN A 66 16.00 -10.95 -1.06
N LEU A 67 16.44 -10.00 -0.22
CA LEU A 67 17.85 -9.83 0.11
C LEU A 67 18.40 -11.09 0.79
N GLU A 68 17.67 -11.63 1.78
CA GLU A 68 18.04 -12.87 2.46
C GLU A 68 18.18 -14.04 1.48
N GLU A 69 17.26 -14.19 0.54
CA GLU A 69 17.32 -15.21 -0.52
C GLU A 69 18.57 -15.05 -1.40
N TYR A 70 18.87 -13.81 -1.83
CA TYR A 70 20.04 -13.52 -2.66
C TYR A 70 21.37 -13.63 -1.91
N GLU A 71 21.36 -13.46 -0.59
CA GLU A 71 22.53 -13.66 0.27
C GLU A 71 22.76 -15.14 0.55
N TYR A 72 21.71 -15.89 0.87
CA TYR A 72 21.79 -17.32 1.21
C TYR A 72 22.06 -18.19 -0.03
N HIS A 73 21.40 -17.92 -1.15
CA HIS A 73 21.55 -18.67 -2.41
C HIS A 73 22.44 -17.94 -3.43
N SER A 74 23.46 -17.20 -2.98
CA SER A 74 24.29 -16.37 -3.86
C SER A 74 24.95 -17.14 -5.00
N ASN A 75 25.24 -18.43 -4.80
CA ASN A 75 25.79 -19.33 -5.82
C ASN A 75 24.83 -19.57 -7.00
N LEU A 76 23.50 -19.57 -6.76
CA LEU A 76 22.50 -19.74 -7.82
C LEU A 76 22.49 -18.56 -8.80
N TYR A 77 22.84 -17.36 -8.31
CA TYR A 77 22.83 -16.12 -9.11
C TYR A 77 24.20 -15.74 -9.67
N ALA A 78 25.26 -16.45 -9.27
CA ALA A 78 26.63 -16.28 -9.75
C ALA A 78 27.06 -14.79 -9.77
N LYS A 79 27.46 -14.27 -10.94
CA LYS A 79 27.95 -12.89 -11.09
C LYS A 79 26.87 -11.83 -10.81
N GLN A 80 25.59 -12.18 -10.84
CA GLN A 80 24.49 -11.22 -10.63
C GLN A 80 24.14 -11.03 -9.15
N ALA A 81 24.57 -11.94 -8.26
CA ALA A 81 24.21 -11.91 -6.84
C ALA A 81 24.49 -10.55 -6.19
N GLN A 82 25.68 -9.98 -6.41
CA GLN A 82 26.06 -8.69 -5.83
C GLN A 82 25.16 -7.54 -6.29
N ASN A 83 24.79 -7.52 -7.58
CA ASN A 83 23.92 -6.48 -8.12
C ASN A 83 22.50 -6.60 -7.56
N LEU A 84 21.96 -7.81 -7.46
CA LEU A 84 20.63 -8.07 -6.88
C LEU A 84 20.58 -7.67 -5.40
N GLN A 85 21.59 -8.05 -4.63
CA GLN A 85 21.71 -7.67 -3.22
C GLN A 85 21.83 -6.14 -3.06
N ALA A 86 22.65 -5.47 -3.89
CA ALA A 86 22.78 -4.02 -3.85
C ALA A 86 21.47 -3.30 -4.20
N HIS A 87 20.73 -3.84 -5.18
CA HIS A 87 19.41 -3.36 -5.55
C HIS A 87 18.41 -3.48 -4.39
N CYS A 88 18.28 -4.65 -3.78
CA CYS A 88 17.40 -4.84 -2.62
C CYS A 88 17.77 -3.92 -1.45
N ARG A 89 19.06 -3.77 -1.13
CA ARG A 89 19.51 -2.80 -0.11
C ARG A 89 19.14 -1.36 -0.46
N GLY A 90 19.20 -0.99 -1.74
CA GLY A 90 18.73 0.30 -2.23
C GLY A 90 17.23 0.51 -2.00
N LEU A 91 16.42 -0.48 -2.38
CA LEU A 91 14.96 -0.43 -2.21
C LEU A 91 14.54 -0.43 -0.75
N ILE A 92 15.20 -1.19 0.12
CA ILE A 92 14.96 -1.16 1.57
C ILE A 92 15.14 0.25 2.10
N ARG A 93 16.28 0.91 1.82
CA ARG A 93 16.53 2.28 2.27
C ARG A 93 15.52 3.28 1.70
N TYR A 94 15.21 3.14 0.42
CA TYR A 94 14.24 4.01 -0.26
C TYR A 94 12.86 3.93 0.40
N TYR A 95 12.36 2.72 0.66
CA TYR A 95 11.04 2.54 1.27
C TYR A 95 11.04 2.88 2.77
N GLU A 96 12.15 2.68 3.50
CA GLU A 96 12.29 3.17 4.87
C GLU A 96 12.17 4.71 4.92
N GLN A 97 12.90 5.41 4.06
CA GLN A 97 12.81 6.88 3.93
C GLN A 97 11.41 7.34 3.50
N ALA A 98 10.77 6.63 2.57
CA ALA A 98 9.41 6.93 2.15
C ALA A 98 8.41 6.74 3.29
N ALA A 99 8.55 5.70 4.11
CA ALA A 99 7.69 5.48 5.27
C ALA A 99 7.82 6.62 6.30
N GLU A 100 9.04 7.07 6.58
CA GLU A 100 9.30 8.19 7.47
C GLU A 100 8.73 9.51 6.95
N ALA A 101 8.91 9.80 5.65
CA ALA A 101 8.37 11.00 5.02
C ALA A 101 6.83 11.03 5.09
N ASN A 102 6.18 9.88 4.82
CA ASN A 102 4.73 9.76 4.94
C ASN A 102 4.27 9.99 6.39
N LEU A 103 4.93 9.43 7.39
CA LEU A 103 4.58 9.67 8.81
C LEU A 103 4.76 11.14 9.20
N SER A 104 5.82 11.80 8.74
CA SER A 104 6.03 13.23 8.97
C SER A 104 4.90 14.08 8.38
N MET A 105 4.39 13.73 7.19
CA MET A 105 3.24 14.39 6.58
C MET A 105 1.95 14.12 7.38
N ALA A 106 1.74 12.89 7.84
CA ALA A 106 0.60 12.56 8.69
C ALA A 106 0.58 13.40 9.98
N ASP A 107 1.71 13.50 10.66
CA ASP A 107 1.86 14.30 11.88
C ASP A 107 1.65 15.79 11.61
N SER A 108 2.14 16.30 10.49
CA SER A 108 1.93 17.70 10.08
C SER A 108 0.45 18.02 9.91
N HIS A 109 -0.31 17.15 9.23
CA HIS A 109 -1.75 17.34 9.06
C HIS A 109 -2.53 17.22 10.38
N ARG A 110 -2.11 16.35 11.30
CA ARG A 110 -2.72 16.29 12.64
C ARG A 110 -2.52 17.58 13.43
N LYS A 111 -1.33 18.19 13.35
CA LYS A 111 -1.05 19.46 14.01
C LYS A 111 -1.94 20.57 13.45
N ILE A 112 -2.05 20.68 12.13
CA ILE A 112 -2.95 21.66 11.48
C ILE A 112 -4.40 21.46 11.96
N ALA A 113 -4.88 20.21 11.99
CA ALA A 113 -6.23 19.91 12.47
C ALA A 113 -6.45 20.23 13.95
N ALA A 114 -5.40 20.14 14.79
CA ALA A 114 -5.48 20.44 16.21
C ALA A 114 -5.45 21.95 16.48
N GLU A 115 -4.69 22.72 15.68
CA GLU A 115 -4.56 24.18 15.78
C GLU A 115 -5.77 24.92 15.21
N ALA A 116 -6.50 24.31 14.28
CA ALA A 116 -7.72 24.86 13.68
C ALA A 116 -9.00 24.61 14.49
N LYS A 117 -8.89 24.08 15.72
CA LYS A 117 -9.99 23.90 16.67
C LYS A 117 -10.17 25.13 17.55
#